data_AF-A0A6A5VZE8-F1
#
_entry.id   AF-A0A6A5VZE8-F1
#
_cell.length_a   1.000
_cell.length_b   1.000
_cell.length_c   1.000
_cell.angle_alpha   90.00
_cell.angle_beta   90.00
_cell.angle_gamma   90.00
#
_symmetry.space_group_name_H-M   'P 1'
#
loop_
_entity.id
_entity.type
_entity.pdbx_description
1 polymer ?
#
loop_
_entity_poly.entity_id
_entity_poly.type
_entity_poly.pdbx_seq_one_letter_code
_entity_poly.pdbx_strand_id
1 'polypeptide(L)'
;MNHLTVAQNVTTTASNVKIMAFGASIVGAPGCWRAMLWKKLQDSDIKNTDFVGSNKAPDCGFPYDGENEGHAGALAIEYASKGNLTGWLAAAKPDVIVMHVGTNDVVQNKPTADIITAYGTLVDQMRNSKPTIKIIVSRNPIPFRYTESRVPALNDAIAAWAPTKSTSQSRIWIVDNFTGFNATSDTVDGEHPNNAGDAKIANKFYQPLADAIKSVS
;
A
#
# COMPACT_ATOMS: atom_id res chain seq x y z
N MET A 1 47.77 10.52 -36.23
CA MET A 1 46.33 10.84 -36.21
C MET A 1 45.71 10.10 -35.04
N ASN A 2 45.52 10.78 -33.91
CA ASN A 2 44.89 10.20 -32.72
C ASN A 2 43.37 10.36 -32.86
N HIS A 3 42.65 9.25 -33.02
CA HIS A 3 41.21 9.23 -32.86
C HIS A 3 40.87 9.17 -31.37
N LEU A 4 40.46 10.30 -30.81
CA LEU A 4 39.80 10.39 -29.51
C LEU A 4 38.37 9.87 -29.67
N THR A 5 38.10 8.67 -29.16
CA THR A 5 36.74 8.15 -29.00
C THR A 5 36.12 8.84 -27.79
N VAL A 6 35.17 9.76 -28.04
CA VAL A 6 34.34 10.33 -26.96
C VAL A 6 33.33 9.25 -26.56
N ALA A 7 33.49 8.69 -25.36
CA ALA A 7 32.46 7.85 -24.76
C ALA A 7 31.24 8.73 -24.46
N GLN A 8 30.15 8.51 -25.19
CA GLN A 8 28.85 9.07 -24.83
C GLN A 8 28.39 8.39 -23.53
N ASN A 9 28.35 9.16 -22.45
CA ASN A 9 27.65 8.75 -21.24
C ASN A 9 26.16 8.69 -21.55
N VAL A 10 25.65 7.48 -21.82
CA VAL A 10 24.22 7.21 -21.83
C VAL A 10 23.75 7.29 -20.38
N THR A 11 23.26 8.47 -19.97
CA THR A 11 22.45 8.58 -18.76
C THR A 11 21.15 7.81 -19.02
N THR A 12 21.10 6.56 -18.56
CA THR A 12 19.83 5.85 -18.37
C THR A 12 19.02 6.65 -17.37
N THR A 13 18.01 7.39 -17.83
CA THR A 13 16.95 7.88 -16.95
C THR A 13 16.39 6.67 -16.20
N ALA A 14 16.50 6.66 -14.88
CA ALA A 14 15.91 5.61 -14.06
C ALA A 14 14.43 5.46 -14.45
N SER A 15 13.98 4.24 -14.77
CA SER A 15 12.57 4.03 -15.06
C SER A 15 11.75 4.33 -13.80
N ASN A 16 10.62 5.03 -13.96
CA ASN A 16 9.72 5.24 -12.84
C ASN A 16 9.24 3.91 -12.27
N VAL A 17 9.25 3.80 -10.96
CA VAL A 17 8.73 2.67 -10.19
C VAL A 17 7.24 2.88 -10.00
N LYS A 18 6.46 1.91 -10.50
CA LYS A 18 5.00 1.92 -10.43
C LYS A 18 4.51 1.43 -9.08
N ILE A 19 3.78 2.29 -8.37
CA ILE A 19 3.33 2.06 -6.99
C ILE A 19 1.81 2.01 -6.98
N MET A 20 1.24 0.84 -6.69
CA MET A 20 -0.20 0.72 -6.50
C MET A 20 -0.55 0.75 -5.02
N ALA A 21 -1.21 1.82 -4.57
CA ALA A 21 -1.89 1.82 -3.28
C ALA A 21 -3.23 1.07 -3.43
N PHE A 22 -3.35 -0.11 -2.82
CA PHE A 22 -4.48 -1.02 -2.98
C PHE A 22 -5.24 -1.20 -1.66
N GLY A 23 -6.56 -1.04 -1.68
CA GLY A 23 -7.35 -1.24 -0.46
C GLY A 23 -8.80 -0.80 -0.55
N ALA A 24 -9.32 -0.31 0.58
CA ALA A 24 -10.69 0.17 0.70
C ALA A 24 -10.78 1.71 0.77
N SER A 25 -11.74 2.26 1.51
CA SER A 25 -11.94 3.72 1.67
C SER A 25 -10.72 4.45 2.24
N ILE A 26 -10.07 3.89 3.27
CA ILE A 26 -8.85 4.49 3.85
C ILE A 26 -7.76 4.66 2.79
N VAL A 27 -7.69 3.76 1.80
CA VAL A 27 -6.80 3.95 0.65
C VAL A 27 -7.38 4.95 -0.32
N GLY A 28 -8.63 4.81 -0.75
CA GLY A 28 -9.21 5.56 -1.85
C GLY A 28 -9.63 7.00 -1.53
N ALA A 29 -10.50 7.17 -0.55
CA ALA A 29 -10.97 8.43 0.00
C ALA A 29 -12.01 8.13 1.11
N PRO A 30 -12.19 9.02 2.11
CA PRO A 30 -11.42 10.26 2.35
C PRO A 30 -10.05 10.00 3.00
N GLY A 31 -9.16 11.00 2.93
CA GLY A 31 -7.82 10.97 3.53
C GLY A 31 -6.71 11.38 2.56
N CYS A 32 -5.64 11.96 3.09
CA CYS A 32 -4.53 12.54 2.35
C CYS A 32 -3.16 11.90 2.66
N TRP A 33 -3.12 10.76 3.35
CA TRP A 33 -1.84 10.08 3.66
C TRP A 33 -1.01 9.77 2.40
N ARG A 34 -1.64 9.46 1.25
CA ARG A 34 -0.94 9.26 -0.04
C ARG A 34 -0.26 10.53 -0.52
N ALA A 35 -0.96 11.67 -0.46
CA ALA A 35 -0.39 12.96 -0.84
C ALA A 35 0.81 13.32 0.05
N MET A 36 0.66 13.12 1.37
CA MET A 36 1.74 13.35 2.34
C MET A 36 2.92 12.39 2.14
N LEU A 37 2.65 11.12 1.85
CA LEU A 37 3.66 10.09 1.56
C LEU A 37 4.42 10.42 0.27
N TRP A 38 3.70 10.73 -0.82
CA TRP A 38 4.29 11.16 -2.08
C TRP A 38 5.19 12.38 -1.85
N LYS A 39 4.66 13.43 -1.20
CA LYS A 39 5.45 14.63 -0.89
C LYS A 39 6.72 14.28 -0.11
N LYS A 40 6.65 13.36 0.84
CA LYS A 40 7.81 12.94 1.63
C LYS A 40 8.86 12.19 0.81
N LEU A 41 8.45 11.34 -0.14
CA LEU A 41 9.34 10.72 -1.12
C LEU A 41 10.02 11.80 -1.97
N GLN A 42 9.24 12.75 -2.48
CA GLN A 42 9.77 13.85 -3.28
C GLN A 42 10.75 14.72 -2.49
N ASP A 43 10.43 15.11 -1.26
CA ASP A 43 11.29 15.93 -0.41
C ASP A 43 12.59 15.19 -0.01
N SER A 44 12.62 13.86 -0.16
CA SER A 44 13.78 13.00 0.12
C SER A 44 14.51 12.54 -1.15
N ASP A 45 14.25 13.21 -2.28
CA ASP A 45 14.86 12.97 -3.59
C ASP A 45 14.57 11.60 -4.23
N ILE A 46 13.50 10.92 -3.78
CA ILE A 46 13.00 9.69 -4.41
C ILE A 46 11.98 10.11 -5.48
N LYS A 47 12.49 10.57 -6.63
CA LYS A 47 11.68 11.19 -7.70
C LYS A 47 11.16 10.23 -8.77
N ASN A 48 11.70 9.01 -8.84
CA ASN A 48 11.33 8.01 -9.83
C ASN A 48 10.06 7.24 -9.42
N THR A 49 9.02 7.97 -8.99
CA THR A 49 7.75 7.41 -8.54
C THR A 49 6.66 7.63 -9.58
N ASP A 50 5.79 6.62 -9.75
CA ASP A 50 4.57 6.66 -10.58
C ASP A 50 3.47 5.93 -9.79
N PHE A 51 2.59 6.65 -9.10
CA PHE A 51 1.44 6.03 -8.46
C PHE A 51 0.45 5.59 -9.54
N VAL A 52 -0.06 4.37 -9.42
CA VAL A 52 -0.89 3.76 -10.46
C VAL A 52 -2.13 3.11 -9.86
N GLY A 53 -3.23 3.20 -10.60
CA GLY A 53 -4.51 2.61 -10.25
C GLY A 53 -5.64 3.21 -11.07
N SER A 54 -6.83 2.64 -10.96
CA SER A 54 -8.00 3.10 -11.71
C SER A 54 -8.63 4.38 -11.14
N ASN A 55 -8.42 4.66 -9.85
CA ASN A 55 -8.96 5.84 -9.19
C ASN A 55 -7.97 7.00 -9.27
N LYS A 56 -8.49 8.19 -9.57
CA LYS A 56 -7.72 9.44 -9.53
C LYS A 56 -7.30 9.81 -8.11
N ALA A 57 -6.27 10.64 -8.00
CA ALA A 57 -5.89 11.31 -6.77
C ALA A 57 -7.05 12.20 -6.24
N PRO A 58 -7.48 12.05 -4.97
CA PRO A 58 -8.34 13.03 -4.32
C PRO A 58 -7.67 14.41 -4.21
N ASP A 59 -8.45 15.47 -4.04
CA ASP A 59 -7.88 16.79 -3.76
C ASP A 59 -7.37 16.88 -2.31
N CYS A 60 -6.09 17.21 -2.17
CA CYS A 60 -5.41 17.42 -0.89
C CYS A 60 -4.76 18.81 -0.80
N GLY A 61 -5.20 19.77 -1.63
CA GLY A 61 -4.76 21.17 -1.60
C GLY A 61 -3.44 21.45 -2.33
N PHE A 62 -2.86 20.46 -3.01
CA PHE A 62 -1.71 20.64 -3.91
C PHE A 62 -1.65 19.52 -4.96
N PRO A 63 -1.01 19.75 -6.13
CA PRO A 63 -0.81 18.69 -7.13
C PRO A 63 0.16 17.63 -6.63
N TYR A 64 -0.20 16.37 -6.81
CA TYR A 64 0.62 15.20 -6.52
C TYR A 64 0.21 14.05 -7.43
N ASP A 65 1.11 13.08 -7.57
CA ASP A 65 0.81 11.80 -8.22
C ASP A 65 0.28 10.83 -7.16
N GLY A 66 -0.94 10.33 -7.37
CA GLY A 66 -1.80 9.84 -6.29
C GLY A 66 -2.85 8.84 -6.70
N GLU A 67 -2.76 8.34 -7.93
CA GLU A 67 -3.60 7.29 -8.46
C GLU A 67 -3.56 6.07 -7.54
N ASN A 68 -4.69 5.38 -7.44
CA ASN A 68 -4.85 4.32 -6.45
C ASN A 68 -5.90 3.31 -6.87
N GLU A 69 -5.93 2.23 -6.11
CA GLU A 69 -6.87 1.13 -6.24
C GLU A 69 -7.61 0.91 -4.90
N GLY A 70 -8.04 2.00 -4.29
CA GLY A 70 -8.83 2.01 -3.06
C GLY A 70 -10.33 2.12 -3.34
N HIS A 71 -11.14 1.12 -2.96
CA HIS A 71 -12.58 1.14 -3.21
C HIS A 71 -13.40 1.06 -1.92
N ALA A 72 -14.21 2.09 -1.66
CA ALA A 72 -14.98 2.19 -0.42
C ALA A 72 -15.86 0.94 -0.17
N GLY A 73 -15.88 0.48 1.08
CA GLY A 73 -16.64 -0.69 1.50
C GLY A 73 -16.09 -2.05 1.04
N ALA A 74 -14.96 -2.10 0.32
CA ALA A 74 -14.42 -3.36 -0.18
C ALA A 74 -13.82 -4.24 0.92
N LEU A 75 -13.96 -5.56 0.72
CA LEU A 75 -13.44 -6.61 1.60
C LEU A 75 -12.30 -7.35 0.92
N ALA A 76 -11.31 -7.76 1.71
CA ALA A 76 -10.21 -8.61 1.23
C ALA A 76 -10.74 -9.95 0.71
N ILE A 77 -11.69 -10.56 1.43
CA ILE A 77 -12.30 -11.84 1.06
C ILE A 77 -13.02 -11.75 -0.30
N GLU A 78 -13.68 -10.62 -0.58
CA GLU A 78 -14.35 -10.43 -1.86
C GLU A 78 -13.35 -10.22 -2.99
N TYR A 79 -12.33 -9.38 -2.79
CA TYR A 79 -11.29 -9.18 -3.80
C TYR A 79 -10.58 -10.49 -4.16
N ALA A 80 -10.28 -11.32 -3.17
CA ALA A 80 -9.66 -12.62 -3.38
C ALA A 80 -10.57 -13.56 -4.18
N SER A 81 -11.84 -13.68 -3.79
CA SER A 81 -12.79 -14.64 -4.39
C SER A 81 -13.29 -14.24 -5.77
N LYS A 82 -13.49 -12.94 -6.01
CA LYS A 82 -13.95 -12.40 -7.30
C LYS A 82 -12.81 -12.11 -8.28
N GLY A 83 -11.55 -12.10 -7.81
CA GLY A 83 -10.37 -11.88 -8.64
C GLY A 83 -10.22 -10.44 -9.17
N ASN A 84 -10.87 -9.45 -8.54
CA ASN A 84 -10.86 -8.05 -8.98
C ASN A 84 -9.44 -7.50 -9.22
N LEU A 85 -8.51 -7.84 -8.33
CA LEU A 85 -7.13 -7.35 -8.38
C LEU A 85 -6.41 -7.74 -9.68
N THR A 86 -6.75 -8.88 -10.29
CA THR A 86 -6.05 -9.36 -11.50
C THR A 86 -6.19 -8.41 -12.69
N GLY A 87 -7.36 -7.79 -12.87
CA GLY A 87 -7.59 -6.80 -13.93
C GLY A 87 -6.78 -5.52 -13.72
N TRP A 88 -6.75 -5.02 -12.48
CA TRP A 88 -5.97 -3.83 -12.12
C TRP A 88 -4.46 -4.06 -12.26
N LEU A 89 -3.98 -5.23 -11.85
CA LEU A 89 -2.59 -5.64 -12.04
C LEU A 89 -2.21 -5.69 -13.53
N ALA A 90 -3.08 -6.25 -14.38
CA ALA A 90 -2.83 -6.33 -15.82
C ALA A 90 -2.78 -4.95 -16.49
N ALA A 91 -3.64 -4.02 -16.05
CA ALA A 91 -3.72 -2.66 -16.59
C ALA A 91 -2.54 -1.79 -16.11
N ALA A 92 -2.30 -1.73 -14.80
CA ALA A 92 -1.35 -0.82 -14.19
C ALA A 92 0.09 -1.36 -14.20
N LYS A 93 0.27 -2.69 -14.09
CA LYS A 93 1.56 -3.39 -14.01
C LYS A 93 2.48 -2.83 -12.91
N PRO A 94 2.05 -2.79 -11.64
CA PRO A 94 2.84 -2.20 -10.56
C PRO A 94 4.12 -3.00 -10.25
N ASP A 95 5.14 -2.29 -9.78
CA ASP A 95 6.37 -2.85 -9.23
C ASP A 95 6.27 -3.05 -7.71
N VAL A 96 5.53 -2.15 -7.06
CA VAL A 96 5.30 -2.14 -5.61
C VAL A 96 3.79 -2.03 -5.34
N ILE A 97 3.29 -2.84 -4.42
CA ILE A 97 1.92 -2.72 -3.88
C ILE A 97 2.01 -2.26 -2.42
N VAL A 98 1.29 -1.20 -2.08
CA VAL A 98 0.96 -0.83 -0.69
C VAL A 98 -0.45 -1.31 -0.41
N MET A 99 -0.59 -2.44 0.27
CA MET A 99 -1.87 -3.08 0.59
C MET A 99 -2.37 -2.65 1.97
N HIS A 100 -3.51 -1.96 2.00
CA HIS A 100 -4.26 -1.67 3.20
C HIS A 100 -5.76 -1.96 3.00
N VAL A 101 -6.13 -3.21 3.27
CA VAL A 101 -7.51 -3.72 3.24
C VAL A 101 -7.78 -4.50 4.53
N GLY A 102 -9.00 -4.98 4.77
CA GLY A 102 -9.35 -5.80 5.93
C GLY A 102 -10.18 -5.10 7.00
N THR A 103 -10.27 -3.76 6.99
CA THR A 103 -11.13 -3.00 7.92
C THR A 103 -12.58 -3.41 7.80
N ASN A 104 -13.12 -3.44 6.59
CA ASN A 104 -14.51 -3.83 6.34
C ASN A 104 -14.77 -5.30 6.70
N ASP A 105 -13.81 -6.20 6.45
CA ASP A 105 -13.92 -7.60 6.85
C ASP A 105 -14.09 -7.72 8.37
N VAL A 106 -13.28 -6.99 9.14
CA VAL A 106 -13.36 -6.98 10.61
C VAL A 106 -14.65 -6.34 11.10
N VAL A 107 -15.04 -5.19 10.54
CA VAL A 107 -16.31 -4.51 10.88
C VAL A 107 -17.50 -5.44 10.64
N GLN A 108 -17.50 -6.17 9.52
CA GLN A 108 -18.55 -7.13 9.16
C GLN A 108 -18.38 -8.51 9.80
N ASN A 109 -17.52 -8.63 10.82
CA ASN A 109 -17.33 -9.85 11.61
C ASN A 109 -16.93 -11.08 10.78
N LYS A 110 -16.12 -10.88 9.74
CA LYS A 110 -15.51 -12.01 9.02
C LYS A 110 -14.46 -12.69 9.89
N PRO A 111 -14.34 -14.03 9.85
CA PRO A 111 -13.31 -14.75 10.59
C PRO A 111 -11.90 -14.31 10.18
N THR A 112 -11.01 -14.07 11.15
CA THR A 112 -9.62 -13.69 10.88
C THR A 112 -8.90 -14.69 9.96
N ALA A 113 -9.16 -15.99 10.12
CA ALA A 113 -8.58 -17.03 9.27
C ALA A 113 -8.96 -16.88 7.78
N ASP A 114 -10.19 -16.46 7.50
CA ASP A 114 -10.67 -16.24 6.12
C ASP A 114 -10.00 -15.00 5.51
N ILE A 115 -9.81 -13.95 6.31
CA ILE A 115 -9.10 -12.72 5.89
C ILE A 115 -7.64 -13.06 5.54
N ILE A 116 -6.95 -13.84 6.38
CA ILE A 116 -5.56 -14.27 6.13
C ILE A 116 -5.47 -15.20 4.91
N THR A 117 -6.45 -16.08 4.72
CA THR A 117 -6.55 -16.90 3.50
C THR A 117 -6.70 -16.02 2.26
N ALA A 118 -7.56 -15.01 2.32
CA ALA A 118 -7.73 -14.03 1.26
C ALA A 118 -6.44 -13.25 0.97
N TYR A 119 -5.69 -12.84 2.00
CA TYR A 119 -4.39 -12.19 1.84
C TYR A 119 -3.39 -13.11 1.12
N GLY A 120 -3.40 -14.41 1.44
CA GLY A 120 -2.65 -15.44 0.71
C GLY A 120 -2.95 -15.42 -0.79
N THR A 121 -4.23 -15.49 -1.14
CA THR A 121 -4.70 -15.44 -2.52
C THR A 121 -4.34 -14.13 -3.23
N LEU A 122 -4.50 -12.98 -2.57
CA LEU A 122 -4.16 -11.67 -3.14
C LEU A 122 -2.66 -11.56 -3.44
N VAL A 123 -1.79 -12.04 -2.53
CA VAL A 123 -0.34 -12.10 -2.79
C VAL A 123 0.00 -13.02 -3.95
N ASP A 124 -0.69 -14.16 -4.08
CA ASP A 124 -0.46 -15.07 -5.20
C ASP A 124 -0.90 -14.43 -6.53
N GLN A 125 -2.02 -13.71 -6.55
CA GLN A 125 -2.44 -12.91 -7.72
C GLN A 125 -1.41 -11.85 -8.10
N MET A 126 -0.87 -11.11 -7.11
CA MET A 126 0.20 -10.12 -7.32
C MET A 126 1.44 -10.76 -7.96
N ARG A 127 1.89 -11.91 -7.43
CA ARG A 127 3.08 -12.61 -7.92
C ARG A 127 2.88 -13.28 -9.26
N ASN A 128 1.67 -13.74 -9.56
CA ASN A 128 1.31 -14.25 -10.89
C ASN A 128 1.37 -13.14 -11.94
N SER A 129 1.03 -11.89 -11.58
CA SER A 129 1.21 -10.74 -12.48
C SER A 129 2.68 -10.35 -12.64
N LYS A 130 3.44 -10.32 -11.54
CA LYS A 130 4.87 -10.03 -11.55
C LYS A 130 5.59 -10.79 -10.43
N PRO A 131 6.40 -11.83 -10.75
CA PRO A 131 7.06 -12.64 -9.73
C PRO A 131 8.03 -11.87 -8.82
N THR A 132 8.49 -10.70 -9.24
CA THR A 132 9.41 -9.82 -8.50
C THR A 132 8.73 -8.69 -7.74
N ILE A 133 7.39 -8.61 -7.75
CA ILE A 133 6.63 -7.53 -7.13
C ILE A 133 6.96 -7.40 -5.64
N LYS A 134 7.10 -6.16 -5.16
CA LYS A 134 7.35 -5.85 -3.75
C LYS A 134 6.03 -5.50 -3.08
N ILE A 135 5.83 -5.97 -1.86
CA ILE A 135 4.52 -5.87 -1.19
C ILE A 135 4.72 -5.27 0.19
N ILE A 136 3.96 -4.23 0.50
CA ILE A 136 3.91 -3.60 1.81
C ILE A 136 2.50 -3.84 2.35
N VAL A 137 2.39 -4.54 3.48
CA VAL A 137 1.11 -4.88 4.10
C VAL A 137 0.93 -4.07 5.37
N SER A 138 -0.16 -3.32 5.43
CA SER A 138 -0.56 -2.61 6.64
C SER A 138 -1.18 -3.55 7.66
N ARG A 139 -0.74 -3.45 8.91
CA ARG A 139 -1.62 -3.71 10.05
C ARG A 139 -2.67 -2.61 10.10
N ASN A 140 -3.89 -2.95 10.51
CA ASN A 140 -5.01 -2.03 10.50
C ASN A 140 -4.89 -1.00 11.64
N PRO A 141 -4.86 0.32 11.35
CA PRO A 141 -4.73 1.38 12.36
C PRO A 141 -5.92 1.51 13.31
N ILE A 142 -7.12 1.09 12.90
CA ILE A 142 -8.35 1.53 13.53
C ILE A 142 -8.93 0.44 14.45
N PRO A 143 -8.83 0.57 15.78
CA PRO A 143 -9.73 -0.12 16.70
C PRO A 143 -11.09 0.59 16.66
N PHE A 144 -11.98 0.14 15.76
CA PHE A 144 -13.33 0.68 15.66
C PHE A 144 -14.09 0.48 16.98
N ARG A 145 -15.07 1.33 17.29
CA ARG A 145 -15.85 1.38 18.56
C ARG A 145 -16.59 0.08 18.94
N TYR A 146 -16.50 -0.99 18.13
CA TYR A 146 -17.12 -2.30 18.37
C TYR A 146 -16.21 -3.50 17.96
N THR A 147 -14.93 -3.27 17.65
CA THR A 147 -14.00 -4.32 17.17
C THR A 147 -12.76 -4.49 18.06
N GLU A 148 -12.81 -4.01 19.31
CA GLU A 148 -11.64 -3.85 20.19
C GLU A 148 -10.74 -5.10 20.29
N SER A 149 -11.29 -6.32 20.23
CA SER A 149 -10.48 -7.55 20.19
C SER A 149 -10.17 -8.07 18.78
N ARG A 150 -10.99 -7.73 17.77
CA ARG A 150 -10.90 -8.28 16.41
C ARG A 150 -9.78 -7.62 15.59
N VAL A 151 -9.55 -6.32 15.78
CA VAL A 151 -8.47 -5.61 15.07
C VAL A 151 -7.09 -6.06 15.56
N PRO A 152 -6.81 -6.12 16.88
CA PRO A 152 -5.57 -6.73 17.36
C PRO A 152 -5.40 -8.18 16.87
N ALA A 153 -6.45 -9.00 16.91
CA ALA A 153 -6.36 -10.38 16.42
C ALA A 153 -5.99 -10.48 14.93
N LEU A 154 -6.55 -9.63 14.06
CA LEU A 154 -6.13 -9.57 12.66
C LEU A 154 -4.68 -9.07 12.53
N ASN A 155 -4.29 -8.05 13.30
CA ASN A 155 -2.94 -7.49 13.27
C ASN A 155 -1.87 -8.51 13.70
N ASP A 156 -2.15 -9.31 14.72
CA ASP A 156 -1.31 -10.41 15.17
C ASP A 156 -1.25 -11.53 14.13
N ALA A 157 -2.39 -11.85 13.51
CA ALA A 157 -2.42 -12.83 12.44
C ALA A 157 -1.62 -12.37 11.20
N ILE A 158 -1.69 -11.10 10.82
CA ILE A 158 -0.85 -10.50 9.76
C ILE A 158 0.63 -10.58 10.14
N ALA A 159 0.97 -10.30 11.40
CA ALA A 159 2.33 -10.39 11.93
C ALA A 159 2.93 -11.78 11.75
N ALA A 160 2.15 -12.81 12.05
CA ALA A 160 2.56 -14.20 11.95
C ALA A 160 2.58 -14.70 10.51
N TRP A 161 1.60 -14.28 9.69
CA TRP A 161 1.43 -14.76 8.31
C TRP A 161 2.42 -14.15 7.33
N ALA A 162 2.62 -12.83 7.33
CA ALA A 162 3.40 -12.16 6.29
C ALA A 162 4.85 -12.69 6.16
N PRO A 163 5.58 -13.03 7.24
CA PRO A 163 6.91 -13.63 7.14
C PRO A 163 6.90 -15.00 6.45
N THR A 164 5.86 -15.82 6.63
CA THR A 164 5.77 -17.16 6.01
C THR A 164 5.49 -17.09 4.52
N LYS A 165 4.87 -15.99 4.06
CA LYS A 165 4.59 -15.75 2.63
C LYS A 165 5.71 -14.95 1.95
N SER A 166 6.60 -14.28 2.68
CA SER A 166 7.66 -13.42 2.14
C SER A 166 8.78 -14.24 1.48
N THR A 167 9.35 -13.74 0.37
CA THR A 167 10.52 -14.35 -0.30
C THR A 167 11.57 -13.28 -0.63
N SER A 168 12.79 -13.69 -0.97
CA SER A 168 13.84 -12.75 -1.42
C SER A 168 13.45 -12.05 -2.73
N GLN A 169 12.82 -12.79 -3.65
CA GLN A 169 12.37 -12.27 -4.95
C GLN A 169 11.18 -11.30 -4.83
N SER A 170 10.22 -11.61 -3.95
CA SER A 170 9.01 -10.83 -3.71
C SER A 170 8.82 -10.62 -2.21
N ARG A 171 9.62 -9.69 -1.67
CA ARG A 171 9.65 -9.38 -0.23
C ARG A 171 8.35 -8.73 0.21
N ILE A 172 7.88 -9.14 1.38
CA ILE A 172 6.77 -8.53 2.11
C ILE A 172 7.34 -7.72 3.28
N TRP A 173 6.97 -6.44 3.38
CA TRP A 173 7.18 -5.60 4.56
C TRP A 173 5.87 -5.45 5.31
N ILE A 174 5.92 -5.49 6.64
CA ILE A 174 4.77 -5.22 7.50
C ILE A 174 4.91 -3.80 8.03
N VAL A 175 3.84 -3.01 7.93
CA VAL A 175 3.76 -1.67 8.50
C VAL A 175 2.80 -1.68 9.66
N ASP A 176 3.31 -1.30 10.83
CA ASP A 176 2.50 -1.13 12.02
C ASP A 176 1.90 0.28 12.06
N ASN A 177 0.72 0.41 11.45
CA ASN A 177 -0.12 1.60 11.56
C ASN A 177 -1.02 1.57 12.81
N PHE A 178 -1.02 0.49 13.60
CA PHE A 178 -1.86 0.36 14.80
C PHE A 178 -1.21 1.06 16.01
N THR A 179 0.06 0.77 16.28
CA THR A 179 0.74 1.32 17.46
C THR A 179 0.87 2.85 17.36
N GLY A 180 0.27 3.56 18.33
CA GLY A 180 0.30 5.03 18.42
C GLY A 180 -0.78 5.73 17.61
N PHE A 181 -1.69 4.99 16.99
CA PHE A 181 -2.91 5.51 16.36
C PHE A 181 -4.06 5.52 17.36
N ASN A 182 -4.74 6.64 17.50
CA ASN A 182 -5.87 6.84 18.40
C ASN A 182 -7.11 7.14 17.56
N ALA A 183 -8.03 6.18 17.51
CA ALA A 183 -9.24 6.31 16.70
C ALA A 183 -10.07 7.56 17.02
N THR A 184 -10.03 8.09 18.25
CA THR A 184 -10.80 9.30 18.59
C THR A 184 -10.12 10.59 18.11
N SER A 185 -8.80 10.70 18.25
CA SER A 185 -8.08 11.94 17.87
C SER A 185 -7.58 11.96 16.43
N ASP A 186 -7.40 10.79 15.82
CA ASP A 186 -6.72 10.64 14.53
C ASP A 186 -7.69 10.34 13.38
N THR A 187 -9.00 10.27 13.63
CA THR A 187 -10.03 10.06 12.62
C THR A 187 -11.07 11.18 12.62
N VAL A 188 -11.89 11.24 11.57
CA VAL A 188 -13.04 12.13 11.49
C VAL A 188 -14.33 11.50 12.05
N ASP A 189 -14.49 10.19 11.92
CA ASP A 189 -15.73 9.46 12.20
C ASP A 189 -15.53 8.18 13.03
N GLY A 190 -14.31 7.96 13.54
CA GLY A 190 -13.91 6.73 14.21
C GLY A 190 -13.29 5.68 13.27
N GLU A 191 -13.22 5.95 11.96
CA GLU A 191 -12.64 5.07 10.95
C GLU A 191 -11.67 5.83 10.03
N HIS A 192 -12.15 6.84 9.31
CA HIS A 192 -11.35 7.49 8.29
C HIS A 192 -10.37 8.50 8.90
N PRO A 193 -9.08 8.46 8.54
CA PRO A 193 -8.08 9.32 9.13
C PRO A 193 -8.39 10.80 8.87
N ASN A 194 -8.14 11.63 9.88
CA ASN A 194 -8.04 13.08 9.70
C ASN A 194 -6.57 13.45 9.37
N ASN A 195 -6.25 14.74 9.24
CA ASN A 195 -4.89 15.19 8.91
C ASN A 195 -3.80 14.64 9.86
N ALA A 196 -4.08 14.49 11.16
CA ALA A 196 -3.12 13.95 12.11
C ALA A 196 -2.94 12.43 11.92
N GLY A 197 -4.03 11.69 11.70
CA GLY A 197 -3.97 10.27 11.36
C GLY A 197 -3.28 10.00 10.03
N ASP A 198 -3.57 10.81 9.01
CA ASP A 198 -2.94 10.74 7.70
C ASP A 198 -1.43 10.93 7.80
N ALA A 199 -0.97 11.91 8.59
CA ALA A 199 0.45 12.14 8.81
C ALA A 199 1.13 10.95 9.51
N LYS A 200 0.46 10.32 10.48
CA LYS A 200 0.98 9.10 11.14
C LYS A 200 1.13 7.95 10.14
N ILE A 201 0.08 7.69 9.35
CA ILE A 201 0.06 6.64 8.33
C ILE A 201 1.16 6.88 7.28
N ALA A 202 1.25 8.09 6.74
CA ALA A 202 2.28 8.46 5.76
C ALA A 202 3.70 8.26 6.31
N ASN A 203 3.96 8.67 7.55
CA ASN A 203 5.26 8.51 8.18
C ASN A 203 5.66 7.04 8.38
N LYS A 204 4.70 6.17 8.71
CA LYS A 204 4.93 4.74 8.91
C LYS A 204 5.18 4.00 7.58
N PHE A 205 4.50 4.40 6.51
CA PHE A 205 4.71 3.82 5.17
C PHE A 205 5.99 4.30 4.48
N TYR A 206 6.50 5.49 4.82
CA TYR A 206 7.61 6.12 4.12
C TYR A 206 8.84 5.22 3.98
N GLN A 207 9.41 4.74 5.09
CA GLN A 207 10.67 3.99 5.02
C GLN A 207 10.51 2.65 4.27
N PRO A 208 9.48 1.82 4.54
CA PRO A 208 9.27 0.58 3.79
C PRO A 208 9.03 0.81 2.30
N LEU A 209 8.34 1.89 1.93
CA LEU A 209 8.12 2.23 0.52
C LEU A 209 9.42 2.71 -0.16
N ALA A 210 10.20 3.56 0.50
CA ALA A 210 11.52 3.97 0.01
C ALA A 210 12.44 2.76 -0.22
N ASP A 211 12.48 1.81 0.73
CA ASP A 211 13.27 0.58 0.61
C ASP A 211 12.77 -0.31 -0.55
N ALA A 212 11.45 -0.43 -0.72
CA ALA A 212 10.85 -1.19 -1.80
C ALA A 212 11.19 -0.58 -3.17
N ILE A 213 11.03 0.73 -3.33
CA ILE A 213 11.39 1.49 -4.55
C ILE A 213 12.87 1.24 -4.88
N LYS A 214 13.77 1.42 -3.91
CA LYS A 214 15.21 1.20 -4.12
C LYS A 214 15.53 -0.24 -4.55
N SER A 215 14.75 -1.23 -4.11
CA SER A 215 14.99 -2.63 -4.45
C SER A 215 14.54 -3.05 -5.86
N VAL A 216 13.83 -2.18 -6.57
CA VAL A 216 13.35 -2.40 -7.95
C VAL A 216 13.82 -1.33 -8.94
N SER A 217 14.48 -0.29 -8.45
CA SER A 217 15.10 0.78 -9.25
C SER A 217 16.45 0.37 -9.81
#